data_AF-A0A957F963-F1
#
_entry.id   AF-A0A957F963-F1
#
_cell.length_a   1.000
_cell.length_b   1.000
_cell.length_c   1.000
_cell.angle_alpha   90.00
_cell.angle_beta   90.00
_cell.angle_gamma   90.00
#
_symmetry.space_group_name_H-M   'P 1'
#
loop_
_entity.id
_entity.type
_entity.pdbx_description
1 polymer ?
#
loop_
_entity_poly.entity_id
_entity_poly.type
_entity_poly.pdbx_seq_one_letter_code
_entity_poly.pdbx_strand_id
1 'polypeptide(L)'
;FWAAWCGPCRQLGPILENLAEDPDHTFILAKLDTEANQRTAVQFGIRSIPNVKAFRNGQVIDEFVGARPSALVKRFISKVEAAEPPAPKITGSADPAQRLKQAAQHLRKGRGFEAFVLLDNFPDSPEAAEAARMLPLARFLFDMDDGDALTGLVALDTAYQDAARALRKWQPDQALAQLVPALSLGEAVEQSYTQAVVGAVFAVLGDENPVTLKYRPQVTAVPPAAAEK
;
A
#
# COMPACT_ATOMS: atom_id res chain seq x y z
N PHE A 1 -4.64 19.48 3.50
CA PHE A 1 -5.37 19.71 4.76
C PHE A 1 -6.08 21.05 4.70
N TRP A 2 -7.39 21.08 4.90
CA TRP A 2 -8.24 22.27 4.73
C TRP A 2 -9.43 22.26 5.72
N ALA A 3 -10.23 23.34 5.73
CA ALA A 3 -11.53 23.41 6.41
C ALA A 3 -12.45 24.39 5.66
N ALA A 4 -13.77 24.25 5.81
CA ALA A 4 -14.76 25.05 5.06
C ALA A 4 -14.66 26.56 5.31
N TRP A 5 -14.39 26.95 6.56
CA TRP A 5 -14.26 28.35 6.96
C TRP A 5 -12.95 29.00 6.48
N CYS A 6 -11.96 28.22 6.08
CA CYS A 6 -10.61 28.69 5.73
C CYS A 6 -10.59 29.47 4.40
N GLY A 7 -10.55 30.80 4.48
CA GLY A 7 -10.43 31.69 3.32
C GLY A 7 -9.23 31.38 2.41
N PRO A 8 -8.00 31.28 2.92
CA PRO A 8 -6.84 30.92 2.10
C PRO A 8 -6.94 29.53 1.44
N CYS A 9 -7.63 28.58 2.07
CA CYS A 9 -7.88 27.26 1.50
C CYS A 9 -8.75 27.36 0.24
N ARG A 10 -9.78 28.23 0.24
CA ARG A 10 -10.64 28.46 -0.93
C ARG A 10 -9.89 29.12 -2.09
N GLN A 11 -8.83 29.88 -1.81
CA GLN A 11 -7.96 30.44 -2.86
C GLN A 11 -7.00 29.39 -3.45
N LEU A 12 -6.41 28.55 -2.60
CA LEU A 12 -5.44 27.54 -3.01
C LEU A 12 -6.08 26.31 -3.68
N GLY A 13 -7.28 25.90 -3.24
CA GLY A 13 -7.97 24.71 -3.72
C GLY A 13 -8.08 24.62 -5.25
N PRO A 14 -8.66 25.63 -5.93
CA PRO A 14 -8.80 25.62 -7.38
C PRO A 14 -7.47 25.56 -8.13
N ILE A 15 -6.39 26.15 -7.57
CA ILE A 15 -5.05 26.08 -8.18
C ILE A 15 -4.55 24.63 -8.19
N LEU A 16 -4.74 23.89 -7.10
CA LEU A 16 -4.32 22.49 -7.00
C LEU A 16 -5.21 21.58 -7.85
N GLU A 17 -6.53 21.80 -7.83
CA GLU A 17 -7.52 21.04 -8.60
C GLU A 17 -7.23 21.16 -10.10
N ASN A 18 -7.04 22.38 -10.62
CA ASN A 18 -6.70 22.59 -12.03
C ASN A 18 -5.39 21.90 -12.45
N LEU A 19 -4.42 21.74 -11.54
CA LEU A 19 -3.16 21.03 -11.84
C LEU A 19 -3.33 19.51 -11.81
N ALA A 20 -4.28 19.01 -11.03
CA ALA A 20 -4.63 17.59 -10.97
C ALA A 20 -5.58 17.16 -12.10
N GLU A 21 -6.23 18.11 -12.78
CA GLU A 21 -7.03 17.87 -13.99
C GLU A 21 -6.19 17.85 -15.28
N ASP A 22 -4.92 18.25 -15.22
CA ASP A 22 -4.01 18.23 -16.37
C ASP A 22 -3.79 16.77 -16.82
N PRO A 23 -3.99 16.39 -18.09
CA PRO A 23 -3.85 15.01 -18.54
C PRO A 23 -2.44 14.43 -18.34
N ASP A 24 -1.41 15.27 -18.23
CA ASP A 24 -0.02 14.84 -18.07
C ASP A 24 0.46 14.85 -16.60
N HIS A 25 -0.44 15.07 -15.64
CA HIS A 25 -0.08 15.08 -14.22
C HIS A 25 0.33 13.67 -13.73
N THR A 26 1.30 13.61 -12.81
CA THR A 26 1.82 12.34 -12.28
C THR A 26 1.59 12.16 -10.77
N PHE A 27 0.57 12.82 -10.21
CA PHE A 27 0.33 12.83 -8.76
C PHE A 27 -1.15 12.73 -8.43
N ILE A 28 -1.50 12.16 -7.28
CA ILE A 28 -2.90 12.16 -6.81
C ILE A 28 -3.10 13.35 -5.88
N LEU A 29 -4.14 14.16 -6.14
CA LEU A 29 -4.56 15.23 -5.22
C LEU A 29 -5.60 14.73 -4.22
N ALA A 30 -5.19 14.58 -2.96
CA ALA A 30 -6.10 14.28 -1.86
C ALA A 30 -6.42 15.50 -0.99
N LYS A 31 -7.71 15.77 -0.75
CA LYS A 31 -8.19 16.85 0.12
C LYS A 31 -8.78 16.31 1.42
N LEU A 32 -8.05 16.47 2.52
CA LEU A 32 -8.51 16.07 3.85
C LEU A 32 -8.99 17.27 4.67
N ASP A 33 -10.27 17.22 5.08
CA ASP A 33 -10.89 18.19 5.99
C ASP A 33 -10.43 17.93 7.43
N THR A 34 -9.77 18.91 8.04
CA THR A 34 -9.21 18.79 9.40
C THR A 34 -10.26 18.76 10.50
N GLU A 35 -11.46 19.32 10.27
CA GLU A 35 -12.55 19.32 11.25
C GLU A 35 -13.20 17.94 11.34
N ALA A 36 -13.36 17.27 10.19
CA ALA A 36 -13.88 15.90 10.12
C ALA A 36 -12.83 14.84 10.53
N ASN A 37 -11.53 15.15 10.40
CA ASN A 37 -10.44 14.17 10.57
C ASN A 37 -9.38 14.63 11.58
N GLN A 38 -9.83 15.07 12.77
CA GLN A 38 -8.96 15.69 13.79
C GLN A 38 -7.78 14.82 14.22
N ARG A 39 -7.99 13.52 14.43
CA ARG A 39 -6.92 12.58 14.82
C ARG A 39 -5.81 12.53 13.77
N THR A 40 -6.18 12.45 12.49
CA THR A 40 -5.24 12.43 11.37
C THR A 40 -4.51 13.77 11.25
N ALA A 41 -5.21 14.89 11.43
CA ALA A 41 -4.60 16.22 11.45
C ALA A 41 -3.53 16.35 12.57
N VAL A 42 -3.82 15.85 13.77
CA VAL A 42 -2.84 15.80 14.88
C VAL A 42 -1.64 14.91 14.52
N GLN A 43 -1.89 13.71 13.98
CA GLN A 43 -0.84 12.77 13.58
C GLN A 43 0.15 13.37 12.57
N PHE A 44 -0.34 14.17 11.62
CA PHE A 44 0.49 14.85 10.62
C PHE A 44 0.98 16.23 11.07
N GLY A 45 0.79 16.60 12.34
CA GLY A 45 1.30 17.84 12.91
C GLY A 45 0.69 19.10 12.32
N ILE A 46 -0.58 19.07 11.91
CA ILE A 46 -1.26 20.21 11.28
C ILE A 46 -1.59 21.27 12.34
N ARG A 47 -0.84 22.37 12.32
CA ARG A 47 -1.03 23.51 13.24
C ARG A 47 -1.76 24.70 12.61
N SER A 48 -1.79 24.75 11.29
CA SER A 48 -2.42 25.81 10.50
C SER A 48 -2.84 25.25 9.14
N ILE A 49 -3.82 25.90 8.52
CA ILE A 49 -4.37 25.52 7.22
C ILE A 49 -4.41 26.73 6.26
N PRO A 50 -4.29 26.51 4.93
CA PRO A 50 -4.02 25.23 4.29
C PRO A 50 -2.60 24.73 4.60
N ASN A 51 -2.47 23.42 4.74
CA ASN A 51 -1.18 22.73 4.80
C ASN A 51 -1.20 21.66 3.71
N VAL A 52 -0.22 21.74 2.81
CA VAL A 52 -0.03 20.84 1.68
C VAL A 52 1.20 20.01 1.97
N LYS A 53 1.04 18.69 1.96
CA LYS A 53 2.12 17.72 2.15
C LYS A 53 2.19 16.86 0.89
N ALA A 54 3.40 16.69 0.37
CA ALA A 54 3.68 15.73 -0.67
C ALA A 54 4.05 14.39 -0.04
N PHE A 55 3.40 13.33 -0.50
CA PHE A 55 3.64 11.97 -0.03
C PHE A 55 4.29 11.14 -1.13
N ARG A 56 5.20 10.25 -0.74
CA ARG A 56 5.72 9.19 -1.59
C ARG A 56 6.03 7.97 -0.73
N ASN A 57 5.52 6.80 -1.12
CA ASN A 57 5.66 5.54 -0.36
C ASN A 57 5.28 5.71 1.12
N GLY A 58 4.12 6.33 1.39
CA GLY A 58 3.62 6.61 2.73
C GLY A 58 4.41 7.66 3.55
N GLN A 59 5.48 8.26 3.01
CA GLN A 59 6.30 9.25 3.73
C GLN A 59 6.10 10.66 3.19
N VAL A 60 6.16 11.66 4.07
CA VAL A 60 6.15 13.08 3.68
C VAL A 60 7.54 13.44 3.13
N ILE A 61 7.59 13.88 1.88
CA ILE A 61 8.84 14.22 1.17
C ILE A 61 9.08 15.71 1.03
N ASP A 62 8.01 16.51 1.04
CA ASP A 62 8.07 17.97 1.09
C ASP A 62 6.74 18.51 1.62
N GLU A 63 6.73 19.74 2.09
CA GLU A 63 5.50 20.40 2.54
C GLU A 63 5.54 21.91 2.39
N PHE A 64 4.35 22.51 2.39
CA PHE A 64 4.20 23.92 2.65
C PHE A 64 2.92 24.28 3.38
N VAL A 65 2.97 25.45 4.02
CA VAL A 65 1.87 26.03 4.78
C VAL A 65 1.45 27.35 4.15
N GLY A 66 0.13 27.59 4.12
CA GLY A 66 -0.48 28.81 3.60
C GLY A 66 -0.78 28.75 2.09
N ALA A 67 -1.59 29.71 1.63
CA ALA A 67 -1.85 29.87 0.21
C ALA A 67 -0.62 30.45 -0.51
N ARG A 68 -0.35 29.96 -1.73
CA ARG A 68 0.78 30.39 -2.57
C ARG A 68 0.29 30.71 -3.99
N PRO A 69 0.92 31.67 -4.69
CA PRO A 69 0.65 31.89 -6.11
C PRO A 69 0.89 30.63 -6.95
N SER A 70 0.13 30.47 -8.04
CA SER A 70 0.18 29.28 -8.91
C SER A 70 1.61 28.91 -9.35
N ALA A 71 2.46 29.89 -9.70
CA ALA A 71 3.85 29.64 -10.08
C ALA A 71 4.67 28.94 -8.98
N LEU A 72 4.46 29.29 -7.71
CA LEU A 72 5.15 28.64 -6.58
C LEU A 72 4.58 27.25 -6.30
N VAL A 73 3.29 27.03 -6.55
CA VAL A 73 2.66 25.70 -6.43
C VAL A 73 3.19 24.77 -7.53
N LYS A 74 3.25 25.22 -8.78
CA LYS A 74 3.85 24.46 -9.89
C LYS A 74 5.31 24.09 -9.59
N ARG A 75 6.11 25.05 -9.11
CA ARG A 75 7.50 24.80 -8.73
C ARG A 75 7.63 23.77 -7.60
N PHE A 76 6.71 23.78 -6.63
CA PHE A 76 6.66 22.76 -5.57
C PHE A 76 6.38 21.38 -6.15
N ILE A 77 5.39 21.24 -7.02
CA ILE A 77 5.05 19.97 -7.67
C ILE A 77 6.21 19.44 -8.50
N SER A 78 6.82 20.26 -9.37
CA SER A 78 7.97 19.81 -10.18
C SER A 78 9.17 19.38 -9.33
N LYS A 79 9.40 20.04 -8.18
CA LYS A 79 10.44 19.62 -7.23
C LYS A 79 10.12 18.25 -6.62
N VAL A 80 8.85 18.04 -6.25
CA VAL A 80 8.36 16.79 -5.66
C VAL A 80 8.43 15.65 -6.66
N GLU A 81 8.05 15.88 -7.91
CA GLU A 81 8.12 14.89 -9.00
C GLU A 81 9.57 14.44 -9.24
N ALA A 82 10.50 15.40 -9.32
CA ALA A 82 11.92 15.14 -9.55
C ALA A 82 12.68 14.63 -8.32
N ALA A 83 12.10 14.69 -7.11
CA ALA A 83 12.74 14.14 -5.92
C ALA A 83 12.90 12.63 -6.08
N GLU A 84 13.98 12.04 -5.61
CA GLU A 84 14.02 10.58 -5.42
C GLU A 84 13.10 10.21 -4.23
N PRO A 85 12.45 9.02 -4.24
CA PRO A 85 11.80 8.52 -3.04
C PRO A 85 12.81 8.52 -1.89
N PRO A 86 12.46 9.04 -0.70
CA PRO A 86 13.36 8.97 0.44
C PRO A 86 13.72 7.52 0.66
N ALA A 87 15.03 7.24 0.80
CA ALA A 87 15.48 5.91 1.17
C ALA A 87 14.69 5.48 2.41
N PRO A 88 14.05 4.30 2.40
CA PRO A 88 13.36 3.82 3.56
C PRO A 88 14.32 3.86 4.75
N LYS A 89 13.89 4.42 5.89
CA LYS A 89 14.68 4.35 7.14
C LYS A 89 14.78 2.92 7.71
N ILE A 90 14.34 1.95 6.92
CA ILE A 90 14.24 0.54 7.24
C ILE A 90 15.46 -0.09 6.63
N THR A 91 16.48 -0.33 7.45
CA THR A 91 17.67 -1.06 7.03
C THR A 91 17.49 -2.52 7.39
N GLY A 92 17.41 -3.40 6.40
CA GLY A 92 17.45 -4.84 6.62
C GLY A 92 18.82 -5.30 7.08
N SER A 93 18.87 -6.40 7.84
CA SER A 93 20.14 -7.05 8.19
C SER A 93 20.95 -7.38 6.92
N ALA A 94 22.28 -7.31 7.00
CA ALA A 94 23.15 -7.78 5.92
C ALA A 94 23.15 -9.32 5.81
N ASP A 95 22.81 -10.01 6.91
CA ASP A 95 22.59 -11.46 6.95
C ASP A 95 21.21 -11.79 6.36
N PRO A 96 21.12 -12.53 5.23
CA PRO A 96 19.86 -12.89 4.61
C PRO A 96 18.90 -13.63 5.55
N ALA A 97 19.40 -14.53 6.41
CA ALA A 97 18.55 -15.28 7.32
C ALA A 97 17.88 -14.37 8.36
N GLN A 98 18.61 -13.36 8.84
CA GLN A 98 18.06 -12.34 9.74
C GLN A 98 17.11 -11.39 9.01
N ARG A 99 17.43 -10.98 7.78
CA ARG A 99 16.57 -10.11 6.97
C ARG A 99 15.22 -10.77 6.69
N LEU A 100 15.21 -12.05 6.31
CA LEU A 100 13.98 -12.81 6.11
C LEU A 100 13.14 -12.89 7.40
N LYS A 101 13.79 -13.15 8.55
CA LYS A 101 13.11 -13.14 9.86
C LYS A 101 12.50 -11.77 10.18
N GLN A 102 13.21 -10.68 9.90
CA GLN A 102 12.67 -9.32 10.07
C GLN A 102 11.45 -9.11 9.18
N ALA A 103 11.54 -9.42 7.89
CA ALA A 103 10.42 -9.31 6.95
C ALA A 103 9.17 -10.07 7.43
N ALA A 104 9.34 -11.33 7.83
CA ALA A 104 8.25 -12.14 8.36
C ALA A 104 7.65 -11.56 9.65
N GLN A 105 8.43 -10.89 10.50
CA GLN A 105 7.91 -10.17 11.67
C GLN A 105 7.14 -8.90 11.30
N HIS A 106 7.54 -8.20 10.24
CA HIS A 106 6.81 -7.05 9.71
C HIS A 106 5.46 -7.48 9.13
N LEU A 107 5.42 -8.55 8.34
CA LEU A 107 4.18 -9.16 7.83
C LEU A 107 3.24 -9.57 8.97
N ARG A 108 3.76 -10.25 10.01
CA ARG A 108 2.98 -10.64 11.20
C ARG A 108 2.42 -9.48 12.01
N LYS A 109 2.91 -8.27 11.78
CA LYS A 109 2.42 -7.06 12.44
C LYS A 109 1.66 -6.15 11.46
N GLY A 110 1.30 -6.65 10.27
CA GLY A 110 0.54 -5.89 9.27
C GLY A 110 1.33 -4.78 8.57
N ARG A 111 2.66 -4.76 8.71
CA ARG A 111 3.55 -3.72 8.18
C ARG A 111 4.04 -4.09 6.78
N GLY A 112 3.17 -3.89 5.79
CA GLY A 112 3.38 -4.26 4.38
C GLY A 112 4.58 -3.58 3.74
N PHE A 113 4.63 -2.25 3.81
CA PHE A 113 5.73 -1.46 3.25
C PHE A 113 7.09 -1.88 3.82
N GLU A 114 7.21 -2.05 5.14
CA GLU A 114 8.47 -2.47 5.74
C GLU A 114 8.88 -3.88 5.33
N ALA A 115 7.93 -4.80 5.23
CA ALA A 115 8.22 -6.13 4.73
C ALA A 115 8.64 -6.08 3.26
N PHE A 116 7.99 -5.24 2.44
CA PHE A 116 8.30 -5.08 1.03
C PHE A 116 9.73 -4.59 0.86
N VAL A 117 10.16 -3.55 1.58
CA VAL A 117 11.55 -3.04 1.56
C VAL A 117 12.57 -4.12 1.92
N LEU A 118 12.21 -5.07 2.79
CA LEU A 118 13.12 -6.14 3.21
C LEU A 118 13.14 -7.34 2.26
N LEU A 119 12.09 -7.53 1.46
CA LEU A 119 11.90 -8.69 0.56
C LEU A 119 12.14 -8.34 -0.91
N ASP A 120 11.89 -7.10 -1.30
CA ASP A 120 12.18 -6.60 -2.64
C ASP A 120 13.70 -6.57 -2.85
N ASN A 121 14.14 -7.03 -4.02
CA ASN A 121 15.56 -7.17 -4.35
C ASN A 121 16.36 -7.95 -3.28
N PHE A 122 15.77 -9.02 -2.72
CA PHE A 122 16.43 -9.88 -1.74
C PHE A 122 17.74 -10.47 -2.31
N PRO A 123 18.84 -10.50 -1.55
CA PRO A 123 20.12 -11.01 -2.05
C PRO A 123 20.06 -12.49 -2.40
N ASP A 124 20.83 -12.90 -3.42
CA ASP A 124 21.01 -14.31 -3.77
C ASP A 124 21.55 -15.09 -2.56
N SER A 125 20.73 -15.99 -2.03
CA SER A 125 21.04 -16.82 -0.86
C SER A 125 20.10 -18.04 -0.78
N PRO A 126 20.37 -19.01 0.11
CA PRO A 126 19.43 -20.12 0.37
C PRO A 126 18.02 -19.67 0.78
N GLU A 127 17.89 -18.49 1.39
CA GLU A 127 16.63 -17.90 1.85
C GLU A 127 15.84 -17.17 0.75
N ALA A 128 16.45 -16.90 -0.41
CA ALA A 128 15.85 -16.09 -1.47
C ALA A 128 14.52 -16.67 -1.99
N ALA A 129 14.42 -18.00 -2.10
CA ALA A 129 13.20 -18.66 -2.53
C ALA A 129 12.03 -18.44 -1.53
N GLU A 130 12.33 -18.49 -0.23
CA GLU A 130 11.33 -18.24 0.81
C GLU A 130 10.95 -16.76 0.89
N ALA A 131 11.92 -15.86 0.70
CA ALA A 131 11.67 -14.42 0.60
C ALA A 131 10.72 -14.11 -0.57
N ALA A 132 10.97 -14.69 -1.74
CA ALA A 132 10.11 -14.54 -2.92
C ALA A 132 8.68 -15.04 -2.68
N ARG A 133 8.50 -16.11 -1.91
CA ARG A 133 7.17 -16.62 -1.53
C ARG A 133 6.42 -15.66 -0.59
N MET A 134 7.10 -14.87 0.23
CA MET A 134 6.47 -13.90 1.13
C MET A 134 6.17 -12.55 0.47
N LEU A 135 6.89 -12.19 -0.60
CA LEU A 135 6.81 -10.90 -1.27
C LEU A 135 5.40 -10.49 -1.72
N PRO A 136 4.55 -11.38 -2.30
CA PRO A 136 3.21 -10.99 -2.73
C PRO A 136 2.33 -10.45 -1.60
N LEU A 137 2.46 -10.98 -0.38
CA LEU A 137 1.70 -10.47 0.77
C LEU A 137 2.19 -9.08 1.18
N ALA A 138 3.50 -8.85 1.14
CA ALA A 138 4.07 -7.55 1.48
C ALA A 138 3.63 -6.48 0.46
N ARG A 139 3.69 -6.83 -0.83
CA ARG A 139 3.20 -5.99 -1.92
C ARG A 139 1.70 -5.72 -1.82
N PHE A 140 0.88 -6.75 -1.59
CA PHE A 140 -0.56 -6.57 -1.38
C PHE A 140 -0.88 -5.60 -0.24
N LEU A 141 -0.25 -5.76 0.92
CA LEU A 141 -0.49 -4.86 2.05
C LEU A 141 -0.04 -3.42 1.76
N PHE A 142 1.05 -3.25 1.02
CA PHE A 142 1.56 -1.95 0.59
C PHE A 142 0.64 -1.30 -0.47
N ASP A 143 0.33 -2.00 -1.56
CA ASP A 143 -0.54 -1.53 -2.63
C ASP A 143 -1.96 -1.22 -2.11
N MET A 144 -2.44 -1.94 -1.09
CA MET A 144 -3.72 -1.66 -0.42
C MET A 144 -3.70 -0.41 0.49
N ASP A 145 -2.53 0.11 0.87
CA ASP A 145 -2.43 1.39 1.59
C ASP A 145 -2.58 2.58 0.60
N ASP A 146 -2.03 2.44 -0.61
CA ASP A 146 -2.07 3.47 -1.65
C ASP A 146 -3.30 3.35 -2.60
N GLY A 147 -4.00 2.21 -2.55
CA GLY A 147 -5.18 1.93 -3.37
C GLY A 147 -4.87 1.27 -4.72
N ASP A 148 -3.60 1.05 -5.01
CA ASP A 148 -3.09 0.45 -6.27
C ASP A 148 -3.52 -1.01 -6.45
N ALA A 149 -3.89 -1.70 -5.38
CA ALA A 149 -4.45 -3.05 -5.44
C ALA A 149 -5.95 -3.08 -5.82
N LEU A 150 -6.63 -1.93 -5.93
CA LEU A 150 -8.04 -1.88 -6.31
C LEU A 150 -8.19 -2.02 -7.82
N THR A 151 -9.10 -2.90 -8.22
CA THR A 151 -9.32 -3.35 -9.60
C THR A 151 -10.45 -2.60 -10.29
N GLY A 152 -11.28 -1.89 -9.53
CA GLY A 152 -12.55 -1.31 -10.00
C GLY A 152 -13.72 -2.32 -9.99
N LEU A 153 -13.46 -3.60 -9.70
CA LEU A 153 -14.49 -4.61 -9.50
C LEU A 153 -14.94 -4.59 -8.04
N VAL A 154 -16.11 -3.98 -7.79
CA VAL A 154 -16.64 -3.74 -6.43
C VAL A 154 -16.57 -4.96 -5.51
N ALA A 155 -16.95 -6.15 -6.00
CA ALA A 155 -16.94 -7.37 -5.20
C ALA A 155 -15.51 -7.81 -4.80
N LEU A 156 -14.56 -7.73 -5.74
CA LEU A 156 -13.16 -8.09 -5.50
C LEU A 156 -12.48 -7.07 -4.60
N ASP A 157 -12.69 -5.79 -4.88
CA ASP A 157 -12.16 -4.66 -4.11
C ASP A 157 -12.64 -4.73 -2.65
N THR A 158 -13.90 -5.09 -2.42
CA THR A 158 -14.44 -5.30 -1.07
C THR A 158 -13.72 -6.45 -0.36
N ALA A 159 -13.54 -7.59 -1.04
CA ALA A 159 -12.82 -8.74 -0.48
C ALA A 159 -11.37 -8.40 -0.14
N TYR A 160 -10.67 -7.66 -1.00
CA TYR A 160 -9.30 -7.20 -0.74
C TYR A 160 -9.22 -6.24 0.43
N GLN A 161 -10.12 -5.27 0.52
CA GLN A 161 -10.19 -4.34 1.66
C GLN A 161 -10.42 -5.08 2.98
N ASP A 162 -11.34 -6.03 3.01
CA ASP A 162 -11.60 -6.85 4.21
C ASP A 162 -10.41 -7.75 4.56
N ALA A 163 -9.80 -8.40 3.58
CA ALA A 163 -8.61 -9.21 3.77
C ALA A 163 -7.44 -8.38 4.33
N ALA A 164 -7.18 -7.21 3.76
CA ALA A 164 -6.14 -6.30 4.23
C ALA A 164 -6.43 -5.79 5.65
N ARG A 165 -7.69 -5.46 5.99
CA ARG A 165 -8.09 -5.10 7.36
C ARG A 165 -7.78 -6.23 8.35
N ALA A 166 -8.08 -7.48 8.00
CA ALA A 166 -7.81 -8.65 8.83
C ALA A 166 -6.30 -8.92 8.97
N LEU A 167 -5.54 -8.87 7.87
CA LEU A 167 -4.09 -9.08 7.87
C LEU A 167 -3.32 -8.00 8.64
N ARG A 168 -3.77 -6.75 8.61
CA ARG A 168 -3.20 -5.66 9.43
C ARG A 168 -3.31 -5.95 10.94
N LYS A 169 -4.29 -6.75 11.35
CA LYS A 169 -4.48 -7.25 12.74
C LYS A 169 -3.93 -8.66 12.95
N TRP A 170 -3.27 -9.22 11.94
CA TRP A 170 -2.81 -10.60 11.90
C TRP A 170 -3.92 -11.62 12.20
N GLN A 171 -5.05 -11.48 11.50
CA GLN A 171 -6.18 -12.42 11.53
C GLN A 171 -6.24 -13.23 10.22
N PRO A 172 -5.29 -14.16 9.99
CA PRO A 172 -5.12 -14.83 8.70
C PRO A 172 -6.32 -15.70 8.29
N ASP A 173 -7.01 -16.32 9.25
CA ASP A 173 -8.21 -17.13 8.98
C ASP A 173 -9.33 -16.26 8.38
N GLN A 174 -9.58 -15.09 8.97
CA GLN A 174 -10.56 -14.13 8.46
C GLN A 174 -10.14 -13.58 7.09
N ALA A 175 -8.85 -13.30 6.88
CA ALA A 175 -8.36 -12.82 5.61
C ALA A 175 -8.53 -13.85 4.49
N LEU A 176 -8.14 -15.10 4.74
CA LEU A 176 -8.28 -16.20 3.78
C LEU A 176 -9.74 -16.54 3.50
N ALA A 177 -10.64 -16.36 4.47
CA ALA A 177 -12.08 -16.46 4.24
C ALA A 177 -12.62 -15.44 3.21
N GLN A 178 -11.93 -14.31 3.00
CA GLN A 178 -12.26 -13.32 1.97
C GLN A 178 -11.53 -13.62 0.65
N LEU A 179 -10.23 -13.91 0.72
CA LEU A 179 -9.38 -14.08 -0.48
C LEU A 179 -9.67 -15.36 -1.25
N VAL A 180 -10.01 -16.47 -0.58
CA VAL A 180 -10.23 -17.75 -1.26
C VAL A 180 -11.48 -17.72 -2.16
N PRO A 181 -12.65 -17.23 -1.70
CA PRO A 181 -13.78 -17.00 -2.61
C PRO A 181 -13.44 -16.02 -3.74
N ALA A 182 -12.61 -15.00 -3.46
CA ALA A 182 -12.19 -14.00 -4.43
C ALA A 182 -11.34 -14.56 -5.59
N LEU A 183 -10.78 -15.77 -5.46
CA LEU A 183 -10.08 -16.48 -6.55
C LEU A 183 -11.00 -16.78 -7.76
N SER A 184 -12.31 -16.65 -7.60
CA SER A 184 -13.30 -16.82 -8.67
C SER A 184 -13.80 -15.50 -9.25
N LEU A 185 -13.29 -14.36 -8.77
CA LEU A 185 -13.65 -13.02 -9.22
C LEU A 185 -12.58 -12.46 -10.16
N GLY A 186 -12.99 -11.56 -11.06
CA GLY A 186 -12.08 -10.93 -12.03
C GLY A 186 -11.63 -11.87 -13.15
N GLU A 187 -10.65 -11.40 -13.92
CA GLU A 187 -10.06 -12.14 -15.04
C GLU A 187 -8.81 -12.92 -14.58
N ALA A 188 -8.10 -13.51 -15.53
CA ALA A 188 -6.89 -14.29 -15.29
C ALA A 188 -5.85 -13.55 -14.44
N VAL A 189 -5.69 -12.24 -14.67
CA VAL A 189 -4.70 -11.41 -13.99
C VAL A 189 -5.04 -11.25 -12.50
N GLU A 190 -6.28 -10.91 -12.17
CA GLU A 190 -6.74 -10.77 -10.79
C GLU A 190 -6.73 -12.10 -10.04
N GLN A 191 -7.08 -13.19 -10.72
CA GLN A 191 -7.07 -14.53 -10.14
C GLN A 191 -5.63 -14.97 -9.79
N SER A 192 -4.68 -14.78 -10.72
CA SER A 192 -3.26 -15.05 -10.46
C SER A 192 -2.69 -14.19 -9.35
N TYR A 193 -3.04 -12.90 -9.30
CA TYR A 193 -2.63 -12.01 -8.22
C TYR A 193 -3.18 -12.49 -6.87
N THR A 194 -4.49 -12.78 -6.80
CA THR A 194 -5.14 -13.30 -5.58
C THR A 194 -4.49 -14.60 -5.12
N GLN A 195 -4.19 -15.51 -6.04
CA GLN A 195 -3.53 -16.77 -5.74
C GLN A 195 -2.12 -16.56 -5.16
N ALA A 196 -1.35 -15.62 -5.71
CA ALA A 196 -0.04 -15.26 -5.18
C ALA A 196 -0.12 -14.71 -3.75
N VAL A 197 -1.10 -13.83 -3.47
CA VAL A 197 -1.33 -13.29 -2.11
C VAL A 197 -1.70 -14.40 -1.12
N VAL A 198 -2.62 -15.29 -1.49
CA VAL A 198 -3.01 -16.44 -0.65
C VAL A 198 -1.81 -17.36 -0.39
N GLY A 199 -1.03 -17.69 -1.41
CA GLY A 199 0.19 -18.49 -1.27
C GLY A 199 1.22 -17.84 -0.34
N ALA A 200 1.35 -16.51 -0.40
CA ALA A 200 2.25 -15.76 0.47
C ALA A 200 1.77 -15.74 1.93
N VAL A 201 0.45 -15.69 2.19
CA VAL A 201 -0.10 -15.90 3.55
C VAL A 201 0.31 -17.27 4.08
N PHE A 202 0.22 -18.33 3.27
CA PHE A 202 0.67 -19.66 3.68
C PHE A 202 2.16 -19.72 3.98
N ALA A 203 3.00 -19.06 3.18
CA ALA A 203 4.44 -18.99 3.42
C ALA A 203 4.76 -18.36 4.79
N VAL A 204 4.09 -17.25 5.15
CA VAL A 204 4.31 -16.63 6.47
C VAL A 204 3.76 -17.47 7.63
N LEU A 205 2.66 -18.21 7.42
CA LEU A 205 2.09 -19.08 8.45
C LEU A 205 2.90 -20.37 8.67
N GLY A 206 3.52 -20.88 7.61
CA GLY A 206 4.13 -22.20 7.54
C GLY A 206 3.14 -23.27 7.05
N ASP A 207 3.69 -24.35 6.50
CA ASP A 207 2.93 -25.41 5.84
C ASP A 207 2.06 -26.22 6.81
N GLU A 208 2.51 -26.40 8.04
CA GLU A 208 1.84 -27.16 9.10
C GLU A 208 0.83 -26.33 9.92
N ASN A 209 0.65 -25.04 9.58
CA ASN A 209 -0.25 -24.18 10.33
C ASN A 209 -1.72 -24.64 10.11
N PRO A 210 -2.56 -24.72 11.17
CA PRO A 210 -3.95 -25.16 11.02
C PRO A 210 -4.76 -24.35 10.00
N VAL A 211 -4.50 -23.04 9.91
CA VAL A 211 -5.16 -22.17 8.92
C VAL A 211 -4.67 -22.50 7.51
N THR A 212 -3.37 -22.71 7.31
CA THR A 212 -2.81 -23.14 6.02
C THR A 212 -3.44 -24.47 5.57
N LEU A 213 -3.50 -25.45 6.46
CA LEU A 213 -4.06 -26.78 6.18
C LEU A 213 -5.55 -26.71 5.83
N LYS A 214 -6.32 -25.81 6.46
CA LYS A 214 -7.74 -25.58 6.18
C LYS A 214 -7.99 -25.06 4.76
N TYR A 215 -7.18 -24.12 4.27
CA TYR A 215 -7.44 -23.42 3.00
C TYR A 215 -6.67 -23.96 1.80
N ARG A 216 -5.48 -24.55 2.00
CA ARG A 216 -4.63 -25.05 0.90
C ARG A 216 -5.37 -25.92 -0.12
N PRO A 217 -6.21 -26.92 0.27
CA PRO A 217 -6.92 -27.76 -0.69
C PRO A 217 -7.89 -26.98 -1.60
N GLN A 218 -8.43 -25.87 -1.11
CA GLN A 218 -9.40 -25.03 -1.84
C GLN A 218 -8.72 -24.21 -2.93
N VAL A 219 -7.45 -23.84 -2.72
CA VAL A 219 -6.66 -23.02 -3.66
C VAL A 219 -6.06 -23.88 -4.76
N THR A 220 -5.61 -25.10 -4.45
CA THR A 220 -5.06 -26.04 -5.44
C THR A 220 -6.10 -26.54 -6.46
N ALA A 221 -7.38 -26.37 -6.16
CA ALA A 221 -8.49 -26.72 -7.06
C ALA A 221 -8.76 -25.66 -8.14
N VAL A 222 -8.21 -24.45 -8.00
CA VAL A 222 -8.30 -23.38 -9.00
C VAL A 222 -7.08 -23.50 -9.92
N PRO A 223 -7.25 -23.86 -11.22
CA PRO A 223 -6.12 -23.97 -12.13
C PRO A 223 -5.41 -22.61 -12.24
N PRO A 224 -4.07 -22.57 -12.27
CA PRO A 224 -3.35 -21.33 -12.49
C PRO A 224 -3.84 -20.73 -13.81
N ALA A 225 -4.20 -19.44 -13.79
CA ALA A 225 -4.58 -18.77 -15.02
C ALA A 225 -3.44 -18.92 -16.03
N ALA A 226 -3.76 -19.36 -17.24
CA ALA A 226 -2.75 -19.60 -18.27
C ALA A 226 -1.99 -18.29 -18.49
N ALA A 227 -0.67 -18.31 -18.31
CA ALA A 227 0.18 -17.19 -18.66
C ALA A 227 0.07 -16.98 -20.17
N GLU A 228 -0.70 -15.98 -20.61
CA GLU A 228 -0.61 -15.48 -21.98
C GLU A 228 0.79 -14.87 -22.15
N LYS A 229 1.49 -15.36 -23.17
CA LYS A 229 2.85 -14.97 -23.54
C LYS A 229 2.90 -13.60 -24.19
#